data_AF-A0A6H1LD29-F1
#
_entry.id   AF-A0A6H1LD29-F1
#
_cell.length_a   1.000
_cell.length_b   1.000
_cell.length_c   1.000
_cell.angle_alpha   90.00
_cell.angle_beta   90.00
_cell.angle_gamma   90.00
#
_symmetry.space_group_name_H-M   'P 1'
#
loop_
_entity.id
_entity.type
_entity.pdbx_description
1 polymer ?
#
loop_
_entity_poly.entity_id
_entity_poly.type
_entity_poly.pdbx_seq_one_letter_code
_entity_poly.pdbx_strand_id
1 'polypeptide(L)'
;MLDGSDVSVVLRGGAQTRSRTWDFVRWFTDAWMGCPLRVEDGCAEAELAAAESDLGFELPAALRKGFELFGRRDDLTRQQDPLVRPSGLYVDEALSGVLVFRRENQDCACWGIPLEEIEQDDPPVVVESREGWIPFFDRMSLAWVELVLSESLFGADSLYDACELSDTLVPNLQARYARVDLPDHPMWASKDDSPVRWYAAPGRLVRRDGIEDQSWIHARGRTPADLETIRAELPGPWVC
;
A
#
# COMPACT_ATOMS: atom_id res chain seq x y z
N MET A 1 -6.60 -5.93 -22.09
CA MET A 1 -5.31 -6.23 -21.46
C MET A 1 -4.60 -4.91 -21.28
N LEU A 2 -4.17 -4.62 -20.06
CA LEU A 2 -3.46 -3.38 -19.73
C LEU A 2 -2.00 -3.59 -20.17
N ASP A 3 -1.71 -3.30 -21.43
CA ASP A 3 -0.36 -3.38 -21.97
C ASP A 3 0.45 -2.18 -21.47
N GLY A 4 1.33 -2.45 -20.52
CA GLY A 4 2.24 -1.47 -19.97
C GLY A 4 2.84 -2.02 -18.69
N SER A 5 4.11 -1.74 -18.44
CA SER A 5 4.73 -1.85 -17.13
C SER A 5 4.71 -0.46 -16.50
N ASP A 6 3.57 0.20 -16.40
CA ASP A 6 3.52 1.54 -15.83
C ASP A 6 2.27 1.67 -14.95
N VAL A 7 2.53 1.71 -13.64
CA VAL A 7 1.51 1.81 -12.60
C VAL A 7 0.61 3.03 -12.82
N SER A 8 1.16 4.17 -13.25
CA SER A 8 0.40 5.40 -13.48
C SER A 8 -0.60 5.26 -14.64
N VAL A 9 -0.25 4.50 -15.68
CA VAL A 9 -1.12 4.27 -16.83
C VAL A 9 -2.27 3.35 -16.45
N VAL A 10 -2.00 2.29 -15.69
CA VAL A 10 -3.03 1.32 -15.27
C VAL A 10 -3.99 1.92 -14.24
N LEU A 11 -3.46 2.67 -13.28
CA LEU A 11 -4.28 3.37 -12.29
C LEU A 11 -4.85 4.70 -12.79
N ARG A 12 -4.73 5.06 -14.09
CA ARG A 12 -5.27 6.32 -14.61
C ARG A 12 -6.76 6.48 -14.33
N GLY A 13 -7.14 7.58 -13.68
CA GLY A 13 -8.49 7.84 -13.17
C GLY A 13 -8.78 7.21 -11.81
N GLY A 14 -7.78 6.57 -11.18
CA GLY A 14 -7.83 5.92 -9.87
C GLY A 14 -8.56 4.58 -9.83
N ALA A 15 -8.48 3.91 -8.67
CA ALA A 15 -9.26 2.72 -8.34
C ALA A 15 -10.66 3.12 -7.82
N GLN A 16 -11.50 3.59 -8.75
CA GLN A 16 -12.84 4.12 -8.44
C GLN A 16 -13.83 3.07 -7.93
N THR A 17 -13.57 1.78 -8.17
CA THR A 17 -14.44 0.68 -7.77
C THR A 17 -13.61 -0.48 -7.22
N ARG A 18 -14.22 -1.30 -6.36
CA ARG A 18 -13.61 -2.55 -5.85
C ARG A 18 -13.10 -3.44 -6.98
N SER A 19 -13.89 -3.62 -8.05
CA SER A 19 -13.47 -4.45 -9.20
C SER A 19 -12.17 -3.93 -9.81
N ARG A 20 -12.04 -2.61 -9.94
CA ARG A 20 -10.84 -1.98 -10.50
C ARG A 20 -9.62 -2.14 -9.60
N THR A 21 -9.78 -2.10 -8.28
CA THR A 21 -8.72 -2.49 -7.34
C THR A 21 -8.22 -3.89 -7.63
N TRP A 22 -9.11 -4.87 -7.76
CA TRP A 22 -8.71 -6.26 -7.96
C TRP A 22 -8.09 -6.50 -9.34
N ASP A 23 -8.58 -5.81 -10.37
CA ASP A 23 -7.96 -5.83 -11.70
C ASP A 23 -6.54 -5.24 -11.66
N PHE A 24 -6.34 -4.15 -10.91
CA PHE A 24 -5.02 -3.58 -10.68
C PHE A 24 -4.09 -4.57 -9.97
N VAL A 25 -4.51 -5.18 -8.85
CA VAL A 25 -3.66 -6.12 -8.11
C VAL A 25 -3.27 -7.32 -8.97
N ARG A 26 -4.22 -7.88 -9.74
CA ARG A 26 -3.93 -8.97 -10.69
C ARG A 26 -2.93 -8.53 -11.77
N TRP A 27 -3.12 -7.36 -12.36
CA TRP A 27 -2.16 -6.82 -13.32
C TRP A 27 -0.79 -6.56 -12.69
N PHE A 28 -0.73 -6.01 -11.48
CA PHE A 28 0.52 -5.65 -10.83
C PHE A 28 1.34 -6.90 -10.52
N THR A 29 0.71 -7.92 -9.93
CA THR A 29 1.37 -9.19 -9.63
C THR A 29 1.86 -9.90 -10.89
N ASP A 30 1.03 -9.97 -11.94
CA ASP A 30 1.40 -10.59 -13.22
C ASP A 30 2.41 -9.74 -14.01
N ALA A 31 1.99 -8.57 -14.48
CA ALA A 31 2.73 -7.78 -15.46
C ALA A 31 3.86 -6.94 -14.86
N TRP A 32 3.77 -6.52 -13.60
CA TRP A 32 4.84 -5.74 -12.94
C TRP A 32 5.83 -6.64 -12.23
N MET A 33 5.36 -7.48 -11.30
CA MET A 33 6.22 -8.36 -10.51
C MET A 33 6.64 -9.63 -11.25
N GLY A 34 5.93 -10.02 -12.33
CA GLY A 34 6.24 -11.25 -13.07
C GLY A 34 5.77 -12.53 -12.38
N CYS A 35 4.91 -12.42 -11.36
CA CYS A 35 4.41 -13.55 -10.57
C CYS A 35 2.89 -13.38 -10.36
N PRO A 36 2.06 -13.93 -11.27
CA PRO A 36 0.61 -13.82 -11.20
C PRO A 36 0.03 -14.44 -9.92
N LEU A 37 -1.09 -13.90 -9.44
CA LEU A 37 -1.84 -14.49 -8.33
C LEU A 37 -2.30 -15.91 -8.63
N ARG A 38 -2.21 -16.77 -7.62
CA ARG A 38 -2.72 -18.14 -7.61
C ARG A 38 -3.72 -18.34 -6.49
N VAL A 39 -4.49 -19.42 -6.55
CA VAL A 39 -5.53 -19.72 -5.54
C VAL A 39 -4.91 -19.93 -4.16
N GLU A 40 -3.71 -20.52 -4.10
CA GLU A 40 -2.95 -20.76 -2.88
C GLU A 40 -2.40 -19.48 -2.21
N ASP A 41 -2.34 -18.35 -2.93
CA ASP A 41 -1.92 -17.07 -2.37
C ASP A 41 -2.97 -16.50 -1.41
N GLY A 42 -4.21 -16.98 -1.50
CA GLY A 42 -5.34 -16.57 -0.67
C GLY A 42 -5.52 -17.36 0.62
N CYS A 43 -6.18 -16.73 1.60
CA CYS A 43 -6.74 -17.41 2.76
C CYS A 43 -7.94 -18.28 2.34
N ALA A 44 -8.07 -19.44 2.99
CA ALA A 44 -9.17 -20.35 2.70
C ALA A 44 -10.48 -19.85 3.32
N GLU A 45 -11.61 -20.19 2.71
CA GLU A 45 -12.96 -19.89 3.22
C GLU A 45 -13.13 -20.27 4.70
N ALA A 46 -12.68 -21.47 5.08
CA ALA A 46 -12.76 -21.95 6.46
C ALA A 46 -11.91 -21.15 7.44
N GLU A 47 -10.79 -20.57 6.99
CA GLU A 47 -9.94 -19.71 7.82
C GLU A 47 -10.61 -18.36 8.09
N LEU A 48 -11.24 -17.78 7.06
CA LEU A 48 -11.97 -16.51 7.18
C LEU A 48 -13.24 -16.67 8.01
N ALA A 49 -14.01 -17.74 7.78
CA ALA A 49 -15.20 -18.05 8.57
C ALA A 49 -14.87 -18.30 10.05
N ALA A 50 -13.71 -18.91 10.34
CA ALA A 50 -13.25 -19.07 11.73
C ALA A 50 -12.95 -17.70 12.37
N ALA A 51 -12.23 -16.82 11.66
CA ALA A 51 -11.94 -15.47 12.15
C ALA A 51 -13.23 -14.66 12.41
N GLU A 52 -14.21 -14.73 11.51
CA GLU A 52 -15.52 -14.08 11.69
C GLU A 52 -16.28 -14.64 12.89
N SER A 53 -16.25 -15.95 13.08
CA SER A 53 -16.85 -16.59 14.25
C SER A 53 -16.18 -16.14 15.56
N ASP A 54 -14.86 -15.97 15.57
CA ASP A 54 -14.10 -15.52 16.74
C ASP A 54 -14.34 -14.03 17.04
N LEU A 55 -14.45 -13.19 16.00
CA LEU A 55 -14.77 -11.77 16.11
C LEU A 55 -16.25 -11.51 16.46
N GLY A 56 -17.14 -12.44 16.12
CA GLY A 56 -18.58 -12.32 16.34
C GLY A 56 -19.33 -11.52 15.27
N PHE A 57 -18.69 -11.21 14.14
CA PHE A 57 -19.29 -10.51 13.00
C PHE A 57 -18.61 -10.89 11.67
N GLU A 58 -19.30 -10.67 10.56
CA GLU A 58 -18.77 -10.91 9.21
C GLU A 58 -17.76 -9.82 8.81
N LEU A 59 -16.66 -10.20 8.18
CA LEU A 59 -15.66 -9.24 7.71
C LEU A 59 -16.24 -8.41 6.56
N PRO A 60 -15.95 -7.10 6.48
CA PRO A 60 -16.31 -6.28 5.34
C PRO A 60 -15.88 -6.93 4.03
N ALA A 61 -16.76 -6.92 3.03
CA ALA A 61 -16.54 -7.65 1.77
C ALA A 61 -15.20 -7.28 1.08
N ALA A 62 -14.78 -6.00 1.15
CA ALA A 62 -13.49 -5.56 0.62
C ALA A 62 -12.28 -6.10 1.41
N LEU A 63 -12.37 -6.18 2.74
CA LEU A 63 -11.31 -6.76 3.58
C LEU A 63 -11.21 -8.26 3.33
N ARG A 64 -12.34 -8.96 3.41
CA ARG A 64 -12.44 -10.40 3.13
C ARG A 64 -11.85 -10.74 1.77
N LYS A 65 -12.20 -9.96 0.73
CA LYS A 65 -11.76 -10.24 -0.64
C LYS A 65 -10.24 -10.14 -0.81
N GLY A 66 -9.57 -9.20 -0.15
CA GLY A 66 -8.11 -9.11 -0.22
C GLY A 66 -7.43 -10.33 0.42
N PHE A 67 -7.92 -10.78 1.58
CA PHE A 67 -7.45 -12.03 2.20
C PHE A 67 -7.65 -13.23 1.28
N GLU A 68 -8.83 -13.38 0.67
CA GLU A 68 -9.12 -14.46 -0.29
C GLU A 68 -8.21 -14.46 -1.52
N LEU A 69 -7.72 -13.29 -1.96
CA LEU A 69 -6.94 -13.18 -3.19
C LEU A 69 -5.44 -13.37 -2.96
N PHE A 70 -4.89 -12.81 -1.87
CA PHE A 70 -3.44 -12.78 -1.65
C PHE A 70 -3.02 -12.67 -0.18
N GLY A 71 -3.92 -12.96 0.78
CA GLY A 71 -3.65 -12.81 2.21
C GLY A 71 -2.48 -13.63 2.76
N ARG A 72 -2.04 -14.67 2.04
CA ARG A 72 -0.90 -15.53 2.41
C ARG A 72 0.39 -15.22 1.65
N ARG A 73 0.36 -14.21 0.78
CA ARG A 73 1.47 -13.90 -0.12
C ARG A 73 2.44 -12.88 0.51
N ASP A 74 3.46 -13.40 1.19
CA ASP A 74 4.39 -12.62 2.01
C ASP A 74 5.14 -11.48 1.25
N ASP A 75 5.40 -11.63 -0.06
CA ASP A 75 6.00 -10.55 -0.89
C ASP A 75 5.05 -9.37 -1.12
N LEU A 76 3.75 -9.56 -0.88
CA LEU A 76 2.73 -8.52 -0.99
C LEU A 76 2.22 -8.03 0.37
N THR A 77 2.52 -8.72 1.47
CA THR A 77 1.81 -8.49 2.74
C THR A 77 2.69 -8.48 3.98
N ARG A 78 4.02 -8.67 3.88
CA ARG A 78 4.85 -8.94 5.07
C ARG A 78 6.29 -8.40 5.04
N GLN A 79 6.54 -7.33 4.32
CA GLN A 79 7.82 -6.62 4.27
C GLN A 79 7.92 -5.53 5.34
N GLN A 80 7.15 -4.44 5.21
CA GLN A 80 7.32 -3.24 6.04
C GLN A 80 6.20 -3.07 7.06
N ASP A 81 4.95 -3.16 6.62
CA ASP A 81 3.78 -3.04 7.46
C ASP A 81 2.91 -4.30 7.31
N PRO A 82 3.29 -5.41 7.96
CA PRO A 82 2.63 -6.70 7.81
C PRO A 82 1.11 -6.68 7.97
N LEU A 83 0.45 -7.39 7.06
CA LEU A 83 -0.94 -7.78 7.18
C LEU A 83 -1.10 -8.75 8.36
N VAL A 84 -2.06 -8.47 9.23
CA VAL A 84 -2.46 -9.35 10.31
C VAL A 84 -3.18 -10.55 9.71
N ARG A 85 -2.75 -11.76 10.05
CA ARG A 85 -3.42 -13.00 9.59
C ARG A 85 -4.86 -13.05 10.12
N PRO A 86 -5.80 -13.73 9.42
CA PRO A 86 -7.19 -13.83 9.87
C PRO A 86 -7.35 -14.26 11.34
N SER A 87 -6.60 -15.29 11.78
CA SER A 87 -6.65 -15.80 13.15
C SER A 87 -6.07 -14.84 14.21
N GLY A 88 -5.47 -13.73 13.80
CA GLY A 88 -4.88 -12.72 14.66
C GLY A 88 -5.58 -11.37 14.56
N LEU A 89 -6.64 -11.26 13.76
CA LEU A 89 -7.48 -10.05 13.72
C LEU A 89 -8.07 -9.81 15.11
N TYR A 90 -8.11 -8.55 15.53
CA TYR A 90 -8.65 -8.17 16.82
C TYR A 90 -9.24 -6.77 16.76
N VAL A 91 -10.09 -6.47 17.73
CA VAL A 91 -10.66 -5.14 17.94
C VAL A 91 -9.82 -4.43 18.99
N ASP A 92 -9.28 -3.28 18.62
CA ASP A 92 -8.77 -2.31 19.59
C ASP A 92 -9.95 -1.52 20.16
N GLU A 93 -10.06 -1.42 21.48
CA GLU A 93 -11.19 -0.77 22.17
C GLU A 93 -11.16 0.78 22.05
N ALA A 94 -10.11 1.36 21.46
CA ALA A 94 -10.07 2.79 21.11
C ALA A 94 -11.17 3.14 20.09
N LEU A 95 -11.61 4.41 20.09
CA LEU A 95 -12.67 4.92 19.21
C LEU A 95 -13.98 4.08 19.21
N SER A 96 -14.37 3.51 20.35
CA SER A 96 -15.53 2.60 20.40
C SER A 96 -15.38 1.32 19.54
N GLY A 97 -14.13 0.96 19.23
CA GLY A 97 -13.76 -0.25 18.50
C GLY A 97 -13.14 0.05 17.14
N VAL A 98 -11.93 -0.46 16.90
CA VAL A 98 -11.28 -0.48 15.59
C VAL A 98 -10.81 -1.90 15.28
N LEU A 99 -11.30 -2.50 14.20
CA LEU A 99 -10.79 -3.79 13.71
C LEU A 99 -9.42 -3.59 13.08
N VAL A 100 -8.36 -4.07 13.73
CA VAL A 100 -6.98 -3.96 13.27
C VAL A 100 -6.67 -5.07 12.27
N PHE A 101 -6.23 -4.71 11.07
CA PHE A 101 -5.88 -5.67 10.00
C PHE A 101 -4.43 -5.54 9.52
N ARG A 102 -3.70 -4.48 9.87
CA ARG A 102 -2.31 -4.26 9.46
C ARG A 102 -1.55 -3.57 10.58
N ARG A 103 -0.27 -3.92 10.74
CA ARG A 103 0.62 -3.37 11.77
C ARG A 103 1.96 -3.04 11.17
N GLU A 104 2.57 -1.95 11.63
CA GLU A 104 3.94 -1.61 11.27
C GLU A 104 4.91 -2.62 11.93
N ASN A 105 6.02 -2.97 11.28
CA ASN A 105 6.89 -4.07 11.70
C ASN A 105 7.63 -3.86 13.04
N GLN A 106 7.61 -2.65 13.61
CA GLN A 106 8.10 -2.32 14.96
C GLN A 106 6.95 -2.04 15.94
N ASP A 107 5.71 -2.32 15.55
CA ASP A 107 4.50 -2.09 16.32
C ASP A 107 4.28 -0.62 16.71
N CYS A 108 4.77 0.31 15.89
CA CYS A 108 4.62 1.75 16.15
C CYS A 108 3.29 2.32 15.64
N ALA A 109 2.62 1.63 14.71
CA ALA A 109 1.34 2.03 14.15
C ALA A 109 0.52 0.83 13.70
N CYS A 110 -0.80 1.00 13.73
CA CYS A 110 -1.79 0.04 13.25
C CYS A 110 -2.71 0.69 12.21
N TRP A 111 -3.25 -0.10 11.29
CA TRP A 111 -4.35 0.31 10.42
C TRP A 111 -5.56 -0.56 10.69
N GLY A 112 -6.74 0.07 10.61
CA GLY A 112 -7.97 -0.62 10.92
C GLY A 112 -9.21 0.03 10.35
N ILE A 113 -10.33 -0.62 10.63
CA ILE A 113 -11.67 -0.21 10.22
C ILE A 113 -12.45 0.14 11.49
N PRO A 114 -13.01 1.35 11.63
CA PRO A 114 -13.88 1.68 12.75
C PRO A 114 -15.06 0.72 12.82
N LEU A 115 -15.35 0.15 14.00
CA LEU A 115 -16.43 -0.83 14.16
C LEU A 115 -17.81 -0.27 13.82
N GLU A 116 -18.02 1.03 13.99
CA GLU A 116 -19.26 1.70 13.59
C GLU A 116 -19.53 1.62 12.08
N GLU A 117 -18.49 1.39 11.27
CA GLU A 117 -18.57 1.29 9.81
C GLU A 117 -18.44 -0.16 9.31
N ILE A 118 -18.37 -1.16 10.21
CA ILE A 118 -18.03 -2.55 9.84
C ILE A 118 -19.07 -3.21 8.92
N GLU A 119 -20.33 -2.75 8.96
CA GLU A 119 -21.40 -3.26 8.10
C GLU A 119 -21.27 -2.79 6.64
N GLN A 120 -20.39 -1.81 6.35
CA GLN A 120 -20.17 -1.39 4.98
C GLN A 120 -19.36 -2.42 4.19
N ASP A 121 -19.73 -2.59 2.93
CA ASP A 121 -19.05 -3.48 1.97
C ASP A 121 -17.59 -3.08 1.68
N ASP A 122 -17.29 -1.79 1.79
CA ASP A 122 -15.98 -1.17 1.49
C ASP A 122 -15.72 0.02 2.41
N PRO A 123 -15.54 -0.23 3.72
CA PRO A 123 -15.55 0.80 4.76
C PRO A 123 -14.32 1.71 4.69
N PRO A 124 -14.35 2.88 5.33
CA PRO A 124 -13.17 3.72 5.50
C PRO A 124 -12.11 3.03 6.37
N VAL A 125 -10.87 3.43 6.17
CA VAL A 125 -9.69 2.94 6.90
C VAL A 125 -9.07 4.09 7.67
N VAL A 126 -8.68 3.81 8.91
CA VAL A 126 -7.92 4.70 9.79
C VAL A 126 -6.53 4.15 10.01
N VAL A 127 -5.60 5.03 10.34
CA VAL A 127 -4.25 4.69 10.79
C VAL A 127 -3.98 5.31 12.15
N GLU A 128 -3.33 4.56 13.03
CA GLU A 128 -2.88 5.04 14.33
C GLU A 128 -1.67 5.96 14.14
N SER A 129 -1.74 7.15 14.74
CA SER A 129 -0.66 8.13 14.79
C SER A 129 -0.39 8.57 16.23
N ARG A 130 0.61 9.42 16.44
CA ARG A 130 0.87 10.03 17.75
C ARG A 130 -0.31 10.85 18.31
N GLU A 131 -1.21 11.32 17.45
CA GLU A 131 -2.41 12.07 17.84
C GLU A 131 -3.64 11.16 18.01
N GLY A 132 -3.44 9.84 17.95
CA GLY A 132 -4.48 8.83 17.89
C GLY A 132 -4.80 8.41 16.47
N TRP A 133 -5.94 7.76 16.31
CA TRP A 133 -6.45 7.28 15.03
C TRP A 133 -6.88 8.45 14.13
N ILE A 134 -6.33 8.48 12.92
CA ILE A 134 -6.64 9.49 11.89
C ILE A 134 -7.13 8.83 10.60
N PRO A 135 -7.94 9.53 9.78
CA PRO A 135 -8.38 9.01 8.50
C PRO A 135 -7.21 8.67 7.58
N PHE A 136 -7.22 7.47 6.97
CA PHE A 136 -6.21 7.02 6.01
C PHE A 136 -6.77 7.00 4.58
N PHE A 137 -7.84 6.23 4.35
CA PHE A 137 -8.61 6.22 3.10
C PHE A 137 -10.11 6.14 3.36
N ASP A 138 -10.91 6.59 2.40
CA ASP A 138 -12.37 6.49 2.44
C ASP A 138 -12.89 5.09 2.11
N ARG A 139 -12.02 4.19 1.60
CA ARG A 139 -12.36 2.82 1.21
C ARG A 139 -11.22 1.83 1.49
N MET A 140 -11.55 0.68 2.05
CA MET A 140 -10.65 -0.45 2.27
C MET A 140 -10.02 -0.98 0.97
N SER A 141 -10.76 -0.93 -0.15
CA SER A 141 -10.23 -1.29 -1.46
C SER A 141 -9.09 -0.40 -1.94
N LEU A 142 -8.99 0.86 -1.49
CA LEU A 142 -7.82 1.71 -1.75
C LEU A 142 -6.65 1.35 -0.85
N ALA A 143 -6.91 1.00 0.41
CA ALA A 143 -5.87 0.53 1.33
C ALA A 143 -5.16 -0.73 0.79
N TRP A 144 -5.86 -1.62 0.07
CA TRP A 144 -5.22 -2.75 -0.61
C TRP A 144 -4.29 -2.34 -1.76
N VAL A 145 -4.63 -1.30 -2.52
CA VAL A 145 -3.75 -0.76 -3.58
C VAL A 145 -2.49 -0.21 -2.95
N GLU A 146 -2.64 0.61 -1.91
CA GLU A 146 -1.52 1.21 -1.18
C GLU A 146 -0.64 0.13 -0.55
N LEU A 147 -1.24 -0.85 0.14
CA LEU A 147 -0.53 -1.97 0.76
C LEU A 147 0.32 -2.72 -0.26
N VAL A 148 -0.26 -3.14 -1.39
CA VAL A 148 0.48 -3.88 -2.43
C VAL A 148 1.63 -3.05 -2.99
N LEU A 149 1.44 -1.74 -3.19
CA LEU A 149 2.51 -0.85 -3.64
C LEU A 149 3.62 -0.71 -2.60
N SER A 150 3.27 -0.46 -1.33
CA SER A 150 4.22 -0.30 -0.22
C SER A 150 5.00 -1.58 0.08
N GLU A 151 4.32 -2.70 0.26
CA GLU A 151 4.98 -3.97 0.58
C GLU A 151 5.88 -4.43 -0.58
N SER A 152 5.46 -4.20 -1.82
CA SER A 152 6.33 -4.49 -2.97
C SER A 152 7.51 -3.53 -3.08
N LEU A 153 7.34 -2.26 -2.69
CA LEU A 153 8.41 -1.24 -2.69
C LEU A 153 9.56 -1.67 -1.76
N PHE A 154 9.22 -2.07 -0.53
CA PHE A 154 10.17 -2.42 0.54
C PHE A 154 10.66 -3.87 0.52
N GLY A 155 10.46 -4.60 -0.58
CA GLY A 155 10.99 -5.95 -0.74
C GLY A 155 12.51 -6.01 -0.52
N ALA A 156 12.98 -7.03 0.20
CA ALA A 156 14.37 -7.18 0.65
C ALA A 156 15.41 -7.52 -0.45
N ASP A 157 15.23 -7.04 -1.67
CA ASP A 157 16.13 -7.25 -2.81
C ASP A 157 16.91 -5.98 -3.20
N SER A 158 17.80 -6.11 -4.18
CA SER A 158 18.64 -5.01 -4.66
C SER A 158 17.92 -4.05 -5.62
N LEU A 159 16.58 -4.05 -5.63
CA LEU A 159 15.78 -3.21 -6.52
C LEU A 159 15.22 -1.97 -5.84
N TYR A 160 15.48 -1.81 -4.55
CA TYR A 160 15.04 -0.70 -3.72
C TYR A 160 16.19 0.22 -3.30
N ASP A 161 15.89 1.51 -3.18
CA ASP A 161 16.76 2.50 -2.54
C ASP A 161 15.95 3.70 -2.05
N ALA A 162 16.53 4.53 -1.20
CA ALA A 162 15.89 5.74 -0.70
C ALA A 162 16.89 6.89 -0.58
N CYS A 163 16.40 8.12 -0.67
CA CYS A 163 17.18 9.32 -0.36
C CYS A 163 16.29 10.49 0.01
N GLU A 164 16.87 11.54 0.59
CA GLU A 164 16.22 12.84 0.69
C GLU A 164 16.17 13.50 -0.70
N LEU A 165 15.01 14.06 -1.06
CA LEU A 165 14.81 14.75 -2.34
C LEU A 165 14.88 16.27 -2.13
N SER A 166 15.88 16.90 -2.74
CA SER A 166 15.92 18.36 -2.81
C SER A 166 14.78 18.90 -3.69
N ASP A 167 14.19 20.02 -3.29
CA ASP A 167 13.18 20.76 -4.03
C ASP A 167 13.63 21.13 -5.45
N THR A 168 14.94 21.30 -5.65
CA THR A 168 15.54 21.57 -6.98
C THR A 168 15.29 20.44 -7.99
N LEU A 169 15.01 19.22 -7.50
CA LEU A 169 14.76 18.02 -8.30
C LEU A 169 13.28 17.67 -8.43
N VAL A 170 12.38 18.33 -7.69
CA VAL A 170 10.93 18.13 -7.80
C VAL A 170 10.42 18.34 -9.25
N PRO A 171 10.88 19.36 -10.01
CA PRO A 171 10.52 19.47 -11.42
C PRO A 171 10.96 18.26 -12.28
N ASN A 172 12.11 17.64 -11.97
CA ASN A 172 12.57 16.44 -12.68
C ASN A 172 11.68 15.24 -12.37
N LEU A 173 11.28 15.06 -11.10
CA LEU A 173 10.31 14.05 -10.70
C LEU A 173 9.01 14.21 -11.50
N GLN A 174 8.44 15.43 -11.52
CA GLN A 174 7.17 15.71 -12.21
C GLN A 174 7.25 15.58 -13.74
N ALA A 175 8.42 15.87 -14.33
CA ALA A 175 8.62 15.77 -15.77
C ALA A 175 8.81 14.33 -16.26
N ARG A 176 9.37 13.45 -15.42
CA ARG A 176 9.77 12.09 -15.80
C ARG A 176 8.85 10.99 -15.25
N TYR A 177 8.13 11.30 -14.18
CA TYR A 177 7.23 10.38 -13.49
C TYR A 177 5.84 10.98 -13.43
N ALA A 178 4.85 10.19 -13.85
CA ALA A 178 3.47 10.57 -13.71
C ALA A 178 3.01 10.31 -12.27
N ARG A 179 2.23 11.25 -11.75
CA ARG A 179 1.49 11.06 -10.50
C ARG A 179 0.58 9.84 -10.63
N VAL A 180 0.66 8.90 -9.69
CA VAL A 180 -0.31 7.81 -9.61
C VAL A 180 -1.60 8.37 -9.03
N ASP A 181 -2.74 8.06 -9.65
CA ASP A 181 -4.07 8.53 -9.22
C ASP A 181 -4.58 7.74 -7.99
N LEU A 182 -3.77 7.70 -6.93
CA LEU A 182 -4.14 7.29 -5.59
C LEU A 182 -4.30 8.56 -4.73
N PRO A 183 -5.32 8.67 -3.88
CA PRO A 183 -5.45 9.84 -3.01
C PRO A 183 -4.22 10.04 -2.12
N ASP A 184 -3.92 11.30 -1.82
CA ASP A 184 -2.96 11.65 -0.78
C ASP A 184 -3.43 11.03 0.54
N HIS A 185 -2.52 10.38 1.27
CA HIS A 185 -2.79 9.77 2.57
C HIS A 185 -1.75 10.23 3.59
N PRO A 186 -2.07 10.22 4.90
CA PRO A 186 -1.11 10.66 5.91
C PRO A 186 0.05 9.68 6.05
N MET A 187 1.19 10.21 6.48
CA MET A 187 2.25 9.44 7.11
C MET A 187 1.94 9.35 8.61
N TRP A 188 1.92 8.12 9.14
CA TRP A 188 1.60 7.88 10.55
C TRP A 188 2.67 8.43 11.51
N ALA A 189 3.94 8.45 11.07
CA ALA A 189 5.09 8.79 11.90
C ALA A 189 5.22 10.30 12.18
N SER A 190 4.90 11.14 11.20
CA SER A 190 5.02 12.59 11.28
C SER A 190 4.07 13.31 10.32
N LYS A 191 3.56 14.47 10.77
CA LYS A 191 2.80 15.38 9.91
C LYS A 191 3.67 16.04 8.85
N ASP A 192 4.95 16.25 9.13
CA ASP A 192 5.89 16.89 8.20
C ASP A 192 6.22 15.96 7.02
N ASP A 193 6.14 14.64 7.26
CA ASP A 193 6.27 13.59 6.24
C ASP A 193 4.94 13.31 5.50
N SER A 194 3.91 14.12 5.75
CA SER A 194 2.62 14.03 5.07
C SER A 194 2.45 15.14 4.01
N PRO A 195 1.69 14.90 2.93
CA PRO A 195 1.08 13.63 2.54
C PRO A 195 2.10 12.68 1.89
N VAL A 196 1.80 11.38 1.93
CA VAL A 196 2.49 10.36 1.14
C VAL A 196 1.96 10.35 -0.28
N ARG A 197 2.88 10.18 -1.22
CA ARG A 197 2.65 10.44 -2.63
C ARG A 197 3.36 9.43 -3.53
N TRP A 198 2.59 8.73 -4.37
CA TRP A 198 3.09 7.83 -5.42
C TRP A 198 3.29 8.46 -6.81
N TYR A 199 4.38 8.09 -7.47
CA TYR A 199 4.74 8.44 -8.83
C TYR A 199 5.26 7.20 -9.56
N ALA A 200 5.02 7.12 -10.86
CA ALA A 200 5.49 5.99 -11.65
C ALA A 200 5.89 6.39 -13.06
N ALA A 201 6.75 5.57 -13.64
CA ALA A 201 7.13 5.58 -15.04
C ALA A 201 7.30 4.11 -15.48
N PRO A 202 7.50 3.82 -16.78
CA PRO A 202 7.75 2.45 -17.20
C PRO A 202 8.91 1.83 -16.43
N GLY A 203 8.65 0.72 -15.75
CA GLY A 203 9.64 -0.03 -14.95
C GLY A 203 10.04 0.60 -13.62
N ARG A 204 9.55 1.79 -13.26
CA ARG A 204 9.97 2.55 -12.07
C ARG A 204 8.80 3.00 -11.21
N LEU A 205 8.94 2.82 -9.90
CA LEU A 205 7.99 3.25 -8.89
C LEU A 205 8.70 4.14 -7.87
N VAL A 206 8.11 5.27 -7.53
CA VAL A 206 8.64 6.22 -6.54
C VAL A 206 7.52 6.61 -5.57
N ARG A 207 7.80 6.50 -4.28
CA ARG A 207 6.99 7.05 -3.20
C ARG A 207 7.73 8.24 -2.61
N ARG A 208 7.03 9.34 -2.36
CA ARG A 208 7.53 10.54 -1.69
C ARG A 208 6.74 10.74 -0.41
N ASP A 209 7.45 10.92 0.70
CA ASP A 209 6.88 11.10 2.03
C ASP A 209 7.08 12.57 2.42
N GLY A 210 6.00 13.35 2.31
CA GLY A 210 6.01 14.79 2.54
C GLY A 210 6.19 15.63 1.27
N ILE A 211 6.09 16.94 1.43
CA ILE A 211 6.22 17.91 0.32
C ILE A 211 7.27 18.98 0.54
N GLU A 212 7.92 18.99 1.71
CA GLU A 212 8.98 19.93 2.06
C GLU A 212 10.30 19.58 1.36
N ASP A 213 11.25 20.54 1.38
CA ASP A 213 12.61 20.30 0.91
C ASP A 213 13.25 19.19 1.75
N GLN A 214 14.02 18.32 1.10
CA GLN A 214 14.62 17.12 1.72
C GLN A 214 13.60 16.08 2.20
N SER A 215 12.34 16.14 1.75
CA SER A 215 11.38 15.04 1.96
C SER A 215 11.96 13.71 1.46
N TRP A 216 11.70 12.62 2.16
CA TRP A 216 12.19 11.30 1.74
C TRP A 216 11.50 10.82 0.46
N ILE A 217 12.29 10.23 -0.43
CA ILE A 217 11.78 9.38 -1.50
C ILE A 217 12.27 7.95 -1.31
N HIS A 218 11.39 7.03 -1.66
CA HIS A 218 11.61 5.60 -1.70
C HIS A 218 11.38 5.15 -3.15
N ALA A 219 12.40 4.53 -3.75
CA ALA A 219 12.43 4.18 -5.15
C ALA A 219 12.55 2.68 -5.34
N ARG A 220 11.83 2.14 -6.32
CA ARG A 220 11.99 0.77 -6.77
C ARG A 220 11.99 0.65 -8.29
N GLY A 221 13.01 -0.01 -8.79
CA GLY A 221 13.05 -0.47 -10.18
C GLY A 221 12.40 -1.84 -10.32
N ARG A 222 11.82 -2.14 -11.48
CA ARG A 222 11.43 -3.50 -11.85
C ARG A 222 12.66 -4.36 -12.14
N THR A 223 13.73 -3.72 -12.62
CA THR A 223 15.05 -4.30 -12.85
C THR A 223 16.13 -3.40 -12.22
N PRO A 224 17.38 -3.90 -12.04
CA PRO A 224 18.47 -3.05 -11.55
C PRO A 224 18.73 -1.83 -12.46
N ALA A 225 18.56 -1.97 -13.77
CA ALA A 225 18.72 -0.86 -14.72
C ALA A 225 17.65 0.22 -14.55
N ASP A 226 16.43 -0.18 -14.17
CA ASP A 226 15.36 0.77 -13.86
C ASP A 226 15.70 1.58 -12.61
N LEU A 227 16.22 0.95 -11.55
CA LEU A 227 16.64 1.64 -10.33
C LEU A 227 17.80 2.61 -10.61
N GLU A 228 18.82 2.18 -11.35
CA GLU A 228 19.93 3.05 -11.76
C GLU A 228 19.44 4.27 -12.57
N THR A 229 18.40 4.08 -13.39
CA THR A 229 17.77 5.18 -14.11
C THR A 229 17.12 6.17 -13.13
N ILE A 230 16.42 5.70 -12.09
CA ILE A 230 15.86 6.59 -11.06
C ILE A 230 16.98 7.39 -10.39
N ARG A 231 18.07 6.73 -9.98
CA ARG A 231 19.22 7.37 -9.32
C ARG A 231 19.87 8.45 -10.20
N ALA A 232 19.97 8.22 -11.50
CA ALA A 232 20.54 9.17 -12.44
C ALA A 232 19.61 10.37 -12.72
N GLU A 233 18.29 10.16 -12.71
CA GLU A 233 17.29 11.20 -12.96
C GLU A 233 17.00 12.07 -11.73
N LEU A 234 17.12 11.48 -10.54
CA LEU A 234 16.91 12.09 -9.23
C LEU A 234 18.20 11.91 -8.39
N PRO A 235 19.29 12.64 -8.73
CA PRO A 235 20.56 12.46 -8.02
C PRO A 235 20.45 12.93 -6.57
N GLY A 236 20.73 12.06 -5.62
CA GLY A 236 20.66 12.34 -4.19
C GLY A 236 21.60 11.47 -3.36
N PRO A 237 21.66 11.68 -2.04
CA PRO A 237 22.44 10.86 -1.12
C PRO A 237 21.73 9.52 -0.87
N TRP A 238 21.71 8.66 -1.88
CA TRP A 238 21.14 7.31 -1.83
C TRP A 238 21.78 6.44 -0.74
N VAL A 239 20.98 5.64 -0.02
CA VAL A 239 21.39 5.02 1.26
C VAL A 239 21.42 3.49 1.30
N CYS A 240 20.93 2.79 0.27
CA CYS A 240 20.90 1.31 0.23
C CYS A 240 21.97 0.68 -0.67
#